data_AF-A0A7W9WLL7-F1
#
_entry.id   AF-A0A7W9WLL7-F1
#
_cell.length_a   1.000
_cell.length_b   1.000
_cell.length_c   1.000
_cell.angle_alpha   90.00
_cell.angle_beta   90.00
_cell.angle_gamma   90.00
#
_symmetry.space_group_name_H-M   'P 1'
#
loop_
_entity.id
_entity.type
_entity.pdbx_description
1 polymer ?
#
loop_
_entity_poly.entity_id
_entity_poly.type
_entity_poly.pdbx_seq_one_letter_code
_entity_poly.pdbx_strand_id
1 'polypeptide(L)'
;MAVARTLFRGQKQWTPGMQILAHTMRESRDPEKCTDHALEEVAWALRQVEIDRRSKTARDRLFNLLLSYQDTRTLSPYVSFASTKNVALNFALEDDTPGFVIEIHDCGLGGTLDFNSVRREYDLWADQKPWLNEIGVPRGVAPELVRRVSRVEYDDLYRVTEEVIYDGSTTGRPV
;
A
#
# COMPACT_ATOMS: atom_id res chain seq x y z
N MET A 1 12.97 10.87 17.12
CA MET A 1 12.55 9.53 16.64
C MET A 1 11.31 9.72 15.80
N ALA A 2 11.27 9.23 14.56
CA ALA A 2 10.05 9.24 13.77
C ALA A 2 9.00 8.36 14.47
N VAL A 3 7.79 8.88 14.65
CA VAL A 3 6.67 8.11 15.22
C VAL A 3 6.23 7.11 14.15
N ALA A 4 6.19 5.83 14.51
CA ALA A 4 5.72 4.79 13.60
C ALA A 4 4.25 5.07 13.23
N ARG A 5 3.93 5.08 11.95
CA ARG A 5 2.56 5.20 11.46
C ARG A 5 1.96 3.80 11.35
N THR A 6 0.72 3.66 11.82
CA THR A 6 -0.07 2.46 11.57
C THR A 6 -0.62 2.52 10.15
N LEU A 7 -0.45 1.43 9.40
CA LEU A 7 -0.92 1.27 8.04
C LEU A 7 -1.89 0.09 7.95
N PHE A 8 -2.91 0.22 7.11
CA PHE A 8 -3.99 -0.75 6.98
C PHE A 8 -4.11 -1.26 5.54
N ARG A 9 -4.41 -2.55 5.37
CA ARG A 9 -4.69 -3.15 4.07
C ARG A 9 -5.93 -4.03 4.14
N GLY A 10 -6.86 -3.81 3.24
CA GLY A 10 -7.99 -4.70 3.02
C GLY A 10 -7.68 -5.75 1.96
N GLN A 11 -8.05 -7.00 2.19
CA GLN A 11 -7.95 -8.07 1.18
C GLN A 11 -8.91 -9.21 1.45
N LYS A 12 -9.21 -10.02 0.42
CA LYS A 12 -10.18 -11.12 0.48
C LYS A 12 -9.65 -12.41 1.08
N GLN A 13 -8.35 -12.61 1.07
CA GLN A 13 -7.74 -13.85 1.53
C GLN A 13 -6.64 -13.54 2.52
N TRP A 14 -6.53 -14.30 3.58
CA TRP A 14 -5.42 -14.24 4.50
C TRP A 14 -5.18 -15.60 5.13
N THR A 15 -3.91 -15.93 5.37
CA THR A 15 -3.49 -17.08 6.18
C THR A 15 -2.29 -16.69 7.05
N PRO A 16 -2.11 -17.32 8.22
CA PRO A 16 -0.91 -17.12 9.03
C PRO A 16 0.36 -17.39 8.22
N GLY A 17 1.35 -16.49 8.31
CA GLY A 17 2.61 -16.60 7.57
C GLY A 17 2.55 -16.18 6.10
N MET A 18 1.39 -15.71 5.60
CA MET A 18 1.26 -15.21 4.23
C MET A 18 2.19 -14.02 3.99
N GLN A 19 3.07 -14.15 2.99
CA GLN A 19 3.81 -12.99 2.47
C GLN A 19 2.87 -12.10 1.67
N ILE A 20 2.93 -10.79 1.93
CA ILE A 20 2.18 -9.80 1.15
C ILE A 20 3.15 -9.17 0.17
N LEU A 21 3.11 -9.60 -1.08
CA LEU A 21 4.06 -9.15 -2.12
C LEU A 21 3.42 -8.13 -3.05
N ALA A 22 4.23 -7.19 -3.54
CA ALA A 22 3.87 -6.28 -4.63
C ALA A 22 3.57 -7.09 -5.89
N HIS A 23 2.84 -6.52 -6.84
CA HIS A 23 2.42 -7.29 -8.01
C HIS A 23 3.60 -7.73 -8.87
N THR A 24 4.58 -6.83 -9.10
CA THR A 24 5.81 -7.18 -9.82
C THR A 24 6.55 -8.34 -9.16
N MET A 25 6.50 -8.44 -7.83
CA MET A 25 7.11 -9.54 -7.09
C MET A 25 6.36 -10.87 -7.25
N ARG A 26 5.06 -10.85 -7.55
CA ARG A 26 4.23 -12.07 -7.69
C ARG A 26 4.19 -12.62 -9.11
N GLU A 27 4.05 -11.74 -10.10
CA GLU A 27 3.64 -12.13 -11.46
C GLU A 27 4.73 -11.93 -12.53
N SER A 28 5.88 -11.33 -12.19
CA SER A 28 6.94 -11.09 -13.17
C SER A 28 7.82 -12.33 -13.40
N ARG A 29 8.37 -12.45 -14.61
CA ARG A 29 9.34 -13.52 -14.95
C ARG A 29 10.65 -13.42 -14.18
N ASP A 30 11.09 -12.20 -13.87
CA ASP A 30 12.26 -11.88 -13.04
C ASP A 30 11.83 -10.87 -11.98
N PRO A 31 11.21 -11.33 -10.87
CA PRO A 31 10.55 -10.48 -9.87
C PRO A 31 11.44 -9.37 -9.30
N GLU A 32 12.68 -9.72 -8.96
CA GLU A 32 13.66 -8.81 -8.37
C GLU A 32 14.01 -7.70 -9.36
N LYS A 33 14.46 -8.08 -10.57
CA LYS A 33 14.90 -7.13 -11.58
C LYS A 33 13.76 -6.22 -12.06
N CYS A 34 12.57 -6.77 -12.27
CA CYS A 34 11.39 -5.99 -12.68
C CYS A 34 10.98 -5.00 -11.60
N THR A 35 11.00 -5.41 -10.33
CA THR A 35 10.65 -4.55 -9.20
C THR A 35 11.69 -3.44 -9.01
N ASP A 36 12.98 -3.77 -9.08
CA ASP A 36 14.05 -2.78 -8.98
C ASP A 36 13.99 -1.75 -10.09
N HIS A 37 13.78 -2.20 -11.33
CA HIS A 37 13.60 -1.28 -12.45
C HIS A 37 12.42 -0.32 -12.24
N ALA A 38 11.26 -0.83 -11.82
CA ALA A 38 10.09 0.00 -11.56
C ALA A 38 10.31 0.99 -10.40
N LEU A 39 11.05 0.61 -9.35
CA LEU A 39 11.44 1.51 -8.26
C LEU A 39 12.43 2.58 -8.74
N GLU A 40 13.40 2.22 -9.58
CA GLU A 40 14.35 3.15 -10.19
C GLU A 40 13.66 4.16 -11.10
N GLU A 41 12.65 3.75 -11.86
CA GLU A 41 11.84 4.63 -12.71
C GLU A 41 11.10 5.68 -11.88
N VAL A 42 10.52 5.30 -10.74
CA VAL A 42 9.89 6.24 -9.80
C VAL A 42 10.91 7.22 -9.25
N ALA A 43 12.03 6.71 -8.74
CA ALA A 43 13.09 7.55 -8.19
C ALA A 43 13.65 8.52 -9.25
N TRP A 44 13.78 8.08 -10.49
CA TRP A 44 14.20 8.93 -11.60
C TRP A 44 13.14 9.99 -11.93
N ALA A 45 11.86 9.63 -12.00
CA ALA A 45 10.78 10.56 -12.27
C ALA A 45 10.67 11.65 -11.19
N LEU A 46 10.81 11.28 -9.91
CA LEU A 46 10.88 12.22 -8.79
C LEU A 46 12.05 13.19 -8.96
N ARG A 47 13.26 12.68 -9.21
CA ARG A 47 14.46 13.51 -9.45
C ARG A 47 14.28 14.49 -10.60
N GLN A 48 13.62 14.10 -11.69
CA GLN A 48 13.38 15.01 -12.82
C GLN A 48 12.49 16.19 -12.43
N VAL A 49 11.45 15.95 -11.62
CA VAL A 49 10.58 17.02 -11.12
C VAL A 49 11.31 17.88 -10.09
N GLU A 50 12.20 17.31 -9.29
CA GLU A 50 13.05 18.07 -8.36
C GLU A 50 14.01 19.01 -9.09
N ILE A 51 14.61 18.57 -10.19
CA ILE A 51 15.53 19.38 -11.02
C ILE A 51 14.80 20.57 -11.66
N ASP A 52 13.60 20.34 -12.20
CA ASP A 52 12.77 21.42 -12.76
C ASP A 52 11.28 21.23 -12.41
N ARG A 53 10.88 21.85 -11.31
CA ARG A 53 9.49 21.84 -10.82
C ARG A 53 8.48 22.45 -11.79
N ARG A 54 8.93 23.29 -12.75
CA ARG A 54 8.05 23.93 -13.74
C ARG A 54 7.87 23.07 -14.99
N SER A 55 8.75 22.10 -15.22
CA SER A 55 8.68 21.17 -16.35
C SER A 55 7.34 20.43 -16.33
N LYS A 56 6.47 20.77 -17.29
CA LYS A 56 5.20 20.06 -17.48
C LYS A 56 5.46 18.59 -17.81
N THR A 57 6.42 18.30 -18.69
CA THR A 57 6.76 16.93 -19.10
C THR A 57 7.23 16.05 -17.93
N ALA A 58 8.06 16.58 -17.03
CA ALA A 58 8.52 15.82 -15.87
C ALA A 58 7.35 15.50 -14.92
N ARG A 59 6.49 16.51 -14.65
CA ARG A 59 5.31 16.35 -13.81
C ARG A 59 4.30 15.38 -14.41
N ASP A 60 4.00 15.49 -15.70
CA ASP A 60 3.08 14.59 -16.41
C ASP A 60 3.61 13.15 -16.37
N ARG A 61 4.92 12.93 -16.49
CA ARG A 61 5.53 11.60 -16.40
C ARG A 61 5.40 11.01 -15.00
N LEU A 62 5.74 11.77 -13.95
CA LEU A 62 5.56 11.33 -12.57
C LEU A 62 4.08 11.05 -12.28
N PHE A 63 3.20 11.94 -12.70
CA PHE A 63 1.75 11.79 -12.54
C PHE A 63 1.23 10.49 -13.16
N ASN A 64 1.52 10.25 -14.44
CA ASN A 64 1.06 9.05 -15.15
C ASN A 64 1.65 7.77 -14.54
N LEU A 65 2.90 7.82 -14.08
CA LEU A 65 3.54 6.68 -13.42
C LEU A 65 2.79 6.34 -12.12
N LEU A 66 2.57 7.33 -11.26
CA LEU A 66 1.83 7.14 -10.00
C LEU A 66 0.39 6.67 -10.26
N LEU A 67 -0.31 7.27 -11.22
CA LEU A 67 -1.68 6.88 -11.57
C LEU A 67 -1.73 5.43 -12.07
N SER A 68 -0.80 5.03 -12.94
CA SER A 68 -0.78 3.66 -13.47
C SER A 68 -0.62 2.61 -12.38
N TYR A 69 0.20 2.88 -11.34
CA TYR A 69 0.36 1.99 -10.20
C TYR A 69 -0.89 1.90 -9.30
N GLN A 70 -1.66 2.99 -9.19
CA GLN A 70 -2.93 2.95 -8.45
C GLN A 70 -4.05 2.24 -9.23
N ASP A 71 -4.08 2.41 -10.56
CA ASP A 71 -5.17 1.93 -11.42
C ASP A 71 -5.00 0.48 -11.85
N THR A 72 -3.85 0.16 -12.46
CA THR A 72 -3.67 -1.13 -13.11
C THR A 72 -3.31 -2.22 -12.12
N ARG A 73 -2.66 -1.87 -10.99
CA ARG A 73 -2.11 -2.77 -9.96
C ARG A 73 -1.21 -3.90 -10.49
N THR A 74 -1.09 -4.11 -11.81
CA THR A 74 -0.44 -5.25 -12.46
C THR A 74 1.05 -5.08 -12.71
N LEU A 75 1.59 -3.90 -12.45
CA LEU A 75 3.01 -3.59 -12.57
C LEU A 75 3.53 -2.73 -11.41
N SER A 76 2.73 -2.58 -10.35
CA SER A 76 3.15 -1.78 -9.21
C SER A 76 4.28 -2.49 -8.45
N PRO A 77 5.42 -1.81 -8.19
CA PRO A 77 6.45 -2.30 -7.30
C PRO A 77 6.09 -2.14 -5.82
N TYR A 78 4.89 -1.64 -5.53
CA TYR A 78 4.40 -1.39 -4.18
C TYR A 78 3.26 -2.33 -3.80
N VAL A 79 3.25 -2.74 -2.53
CA VAL A 79 2.06 -3.19 -1.84
C VAL A 79 1.29 -1.95 -1.37
N SER A 80 0.04 -1.84 -1.80
CA SER A 80 -0.84 -0.75 -1.41
C SER A 80 -1.34 -0.94 0.03
N PHE A 81 -1.06 0.04 0.89
CA PHE A 81 -1.67 0.23 2.20
C PHE A 81 -2.37 1.59 2.25
N ALA A 82 -3.34 1.74 3.14
CA ALA A 82 -3.97 3.01 3.46
C ALA A 82 -3.53 3.50 4.84
N SER A 83 -3.41 4.82 5.01
CA SER A 83 -3.17 5.42 6.33
C SER A 83 -4.40 5.46 7.24
N THR A 84 -5.56 5.02 6.73
CA THR A 84 -6.82 4.98 7.49
C THR A 84 -7.52 3.64 7.34
N LYS A 85 -8.07 3.12 8.45
CA LYS A 85 -8.76 1.82 8.48
C LYS A 85 -10.00 1.79 7.59
N ASN A 86 -10.75 2.88 7.49
CA ASN A 86 -11.97 2.95 6.68
C ASN A 86 -11.73 2.64 5.20
N VAL A 87 -10.60 3.08 4.65
CA VAL A 87 -10.24 2.73 3.27
C VAL A 87 -9.94 1.23 3.14
N ALA A 88 -9.21 0.66 4.10
CA ALA A 88 -8.95 -0.78 4.12
C ALA A 88 -10.24 -1.61 4.25
N LEU A 89 -11.22 -1.15 5.03
CA LEU A 89 -12.52 -1.80 5.15
C LEU A 89 -13.24 -1.89 3.80
N ASN A 90 -13.23 -0.82 3.00
CA ASN A 90 -13.85 -0.82 1.67
C ASN A 90 -13.26 -1.89 0.74
N PHE A 91 -11.96 -2.18 0.85
CA PHE A 91 -11.31 -3.24 0.08
C PHE A 91 -11.54 -4.63 0.68
N ALA A 92 -11.60 -4.76 2.00
CA ALA A 92 -11.89 -6.02 2.65
C ALA A 92 -13.34 -6.47 2.39
N LEU A 93 -14.28 -5.53 2.35
CA LEU A 93 -15.72 -5.75 2.19
C LEU A 93 -16.20 -5.57 0.73
N GLU A 94 -15.30 -5.56 -0.25
CA GLU A 94 -15.65 -5.46 -1.68
C GLU A 94 -16.73 -6.49 -2.06
N ASP A 95 -17.69 -6.11 -2.91
CA ASP A 95 -18.86 -6.94 -3.26
C ASP A 95 -19.71 -7.41 -2.06
N ASP A 96 -19.71 -6.67 -0.95
CA ASP A 96 -20.42 -6.97 0.29
C ASP A 96 -20.08 -8.35 0.91
N THR A 97 -18.91 -8.90 0.56
CA THR A 97 -18.44 -10.20 1.07
C THR A 97 -17.41 -10.04 2.19
N PRO A 98 -17.32 -11.02 3.12
CA PRO A 98 -16.31 -11.01 4.16
C PRO A 98 -14.87 -10.88 3.63
N GLY A 99 -14.00 -10.29 4.45
CA GLY A 99 -12.58 -10.18 4.13
C GLY A 99 -11.74 -9.92 5.36
N PHE A 100 -10.53 -9.41 5.14
CA PHE A 100 -9.52 -9.21 6.18
C PHE A 100 -8.95 -7.80 6.12
N VAL A 101 -8.80 -7.20 7.29
CA VAL A 101 -8.03 -5.97 7.50
C VAL A 101 -6.72 -6.34 8.19
N ILE A 102 -5.61 -6.02 7.54
CA ILE A 102 -4.26 -6.25 8.03
C ILE A 102 -3.69 -4.92 8.51
N GLU A 103 -3.12 -4.93 9.72
CA GLU A 103 -2.46 -3.79 10.35
C GLU A 103 -0.96 -4.03 10.44
N ILE A 104 -0.17 -3.03 10.06
CA ILE A 104 1.29 -3.01 10.21
C ILE A 104 1.75 -1.67 10.77
N HIS A 105 2.98 -1.62 11.27
CA HIS A 105 3.69 -0.36 11.55
C HIS A 105 4.73 -0.10 10.47
N ASP A 106 4.85 1.15 10.02
CA ASP A 106 5.81 1.52 8.98
C ASP A 106 7.26 1.68 9.46
N CYS A 107 7.51 1.49 10.76
CA CYS A 107 8.86 1.54 11.31
C CYS A 107 9.72 0.40 10.74
N GLY A 108 10.81 0.75 10.06
CA GLY A 108 11.71 -0.23 9.43
C GLY A 108 11.28 -0.67 8.02
N LEU A 109 10.12 -0.21 7.52
CA LEU A 109 9.76 -0.32 6.11
C LEU A 109 10.55 0.76 5.34
N GLY A 110 11.76 0.43 4.90
CA GLY A 110 12.56 1.35 4.10
C GLY A 110 11.80 1.85 2.86
N GLY A 111 11.92 3.15 2.55
CA GLY A 111 11.52 3.70 1.25
C GLY A 111 10.02 3.68 0.92
N THR A 112 9.12 3.77 1.92
CA THR A 112 7.68 3.91 1.64
C THR A 112 7.37 5.17 0.83
N LEU A 113 6.38 5.08 -0.07
CA LEU A 113 5.94 6.20 -0.90
C LEU A 113 4.54 6.64 -0.47
N ASP A 114 4.41 7.86 0.05
CA ASP A 114 3.11 8.48 0.29
C ASP A 114 2.65 9.20 -0.98
N PHE A 115 1.68 8.59 -1.67
CA PHE A 115 1.18 9.08 -2.96
C PHE A 115 0.55 10.47 -2.82
N ASN A 116 -0.19 10.71 -1.73
CA ASN A 116 -0.86 11.99 -1.51
C ASN A 116 0.13 13.10 -1.15
N SER A 117 1.16 12.78 -0.37
CA SER A 117 2.22 13.74 -0.04
C SER A 117 3.02 14.13 -1.29
N VAL A 118 3.42 13.16 -2.12
CA VAL A 118 4.13 13.42 -3.39
C VAL A 118 3.28 14.27 -4.33
N ARG A 119 1.99 13.93 -4.47
CA ARG A 119 1.04 14.70 -5.28
C ARG A 119 0.90 16.14 -4.83
N ARG A 120 0.81 16.35 -3.51
CA ARG A 120 0.70 17.68 -2.92
C ARG A 120 1.96 18.49 -3.12
N GLU A 121 3.13 17.87 -2.94
CA GLU A 121 4.41 18.54 -3.08
C GLU A 121 4.64 19.04 -4.52
N TYR A 122 4.23 18.26 -5.52
CA TYR A 122 4.49 18.53 -6.93
C TYR A 122 3.29 19.03 -7.73
N ASP A 123 2.18 19.36 -7.05
CA ASP A 123 0.97 19.94 -7.64
C ASP A 123 0.34 19.07 -8.75
N LEU A 124 0.21 17.76 -8.51
CA LEU A 124 -0.15 16.75 -9.53
C LEU A 124 -1.67 16.43 -9.58
N TRP A 125 -2.58 17.41 -9.64
CA TRP A 125 -4.02 17.29 -9.27
C TRP A 125 -5.06 16.74 -10.27
N ALA A 126 -4.69 16.27 -11.47
CA ALA A 126 -5.66 15.66 -12.39
C ALA A 126 -5.98 14.20 -11.99
N ASP A 127 -7.20 13.69 -12.23
CA ASP A 127 -7.60 12.27 -12.17
C ASP A 127 -7.08 11.44 -10.96
N GLN A 128 -6.93 12.09 -9.80
CA GLN A 128 -6.35 11.47 -8.62
C GLN A 128 -7.38 10.60 -7.86
N LYS A 129 -6.85 9.66 -7.07
CA LYS A 129 -7.61 8.90 -6.06
C LYS A 129 -7.17 9.28 -4.63
N PRO A 130 -7.27 10.56 -4.21
CA PRO A 130 -6.73 11.01 -2.92
C PRO A 130 -7.43 10.36 -1.73
N TRP A 131 -8.70 9.94 -1.90
CA TRP A 131 -9.47 9.21 -0.89
C TRP A 131 -8.86 7.86 -0.51
N LEU A 132 -7.96 7.30 -1.33
CA LEU A 132 -7.25 6.07 -0.99
C LEU A 132 -6.26 6.26 0.16
N ASN A 133 -5.77 7.48 0.39
CA ASN A 133 -4.74 7.75 1.39
C ASN A 133 -3.57 6.74 1.32
N GLU A 134 -3.13 6.47 0.09
CA GLU A 134 -2.27 5.34 -0.22
C GLU A 134 -0.81 5.58 0.18
N ILE A 135 -0.28 4.60 0.91
CA ILE A 135 1.13 4.42 1.21
C ILE A 135 1.60 3.16 0.50
N GLY A 136 2.49 3.33 -0.48
CA GLY A 136 3.14 2.23 -1.17
C GLY A 136 4.31 1.68 -0.36
N VAL A 137 4.21 0.41 0.06
CA VAL A 137 5.33 -0.31 0.68
C VAL A 137 6.08 -1.06 -0.42
N PRO A 138 7.38 -0.79 -0.65
CA PRO A 138 8.10 -1.38 -1.77
C PRO A 138 8.28 -2.89 -1.59
N ARG A 139 8.21 -3.64 -2.69
CA ARG A 139 8.46 -5.09 -2.81
C ARG A 139 7.47 -5.98 -2.07
N GLY A 140 7.30 -5.80 -0.78
CA GLY A 140 6.46 -6.66 0.04
C GLY A 140 6.51 -6.33 1.52
N VAL A 141 5.66 -7.00 2.26
CA VAL A 141 5.62 -7.00 3.72
C VAL A 141 5.86 -8.42 4.18
N ALA A 142 6.93 -8.58 4.95
CA ALA A 142 7.26 -9.84 5.59
C ALA A 142 6.25 -10.15 6.72
N PRO A 143 5.91 -11.42 6.97
CA PRO A 143 4.89 -11.79 7.96
C PRO A 143 5.16 -11.24 9.36
N GLU A 144 6.43 -11.06 9.74
CA GLU A 144 6.85 -10.57 11.05
C GLU A 144 6.49 -9.10 11.30
N LEU A 145 6.14 -8.36 10.24
CA LEU A 145 5.73 -6.97 10.30
C LEU A 145 4.20 -6.83 10.46
N VAL A 146 3.46 -7.92 10.30
CA VAL A 146 2.02 -7.97 10.57
C VAL A 146 1.79 -7.89 12.08
N ARG A 147 1.05 -6.86 12.51
CA ARG A 147 0.70 -6.65 13.91
C ARG A 147 -0.62 -7.28 14.25
N ARG A 148 -1.62 -7.05 13.41
CA ARG A 148 -2.98 -7.50 13.69
C ARG A 148 -3.67 -7.85 12.40
N VAL A 149 -4.50 -8.89 12.45
CA VAL A 149 -5.43 -9.21 11.38
C VAL A 149 -6.79 -9.38 11.97
N SER A 150 -7.74 -8.65 11.42
CA SER A 150 -9.15 -8.79 11.75
C SER A 150 -9.90 -9.33 10.55
N ARG A 151 -10.73 -10.33 10.77
CA ARG A 151 -11.79 -10.69 9.83
C ARG A 151 -12.93 -9.68 9.98
N VAL A 152 -13.46 -9.22 8.86
CA VAL A 152 -14.56 -8.24 8.81
C VAL A 152 -15.67 -8.73 7.89
N GLU A 153 -16.91 -8.47 8.28
CA GLU A 153 -18.11 -8.78 7.51
C GLU A 153 -19.26 -7.82 7.88
N TYR A 154 -20.36 -7.88 7.14
CA TYR A 154 -21.59 -7.17 7.51
C TYR A 154 -22.49 -8.09 8.34
N ASP A 155 -23.08 -7.57 9.42
CA ASP A 155 -24.18 -8.23 10.12
C ASP A 155 -25.51 -8.10 9.36
N ASP A 156 -26.57 -8.71 9.88
CA ASP A 156 -27.93 -8.66 9.32
C ASP A 156 -28.51 -7.23 9.24
N LEU A 157 -27.90 -6.26 9.92
CA LEU A 157 -28.27 -4.84 9.92
C LEU A 157 -27.32 -3.99 9.07
N TYR A 158 -26.48 -4.62 8.24
CA TYR A 158 -25.45 -3.97 7.41
C TYR A 158 -24.44 -3.14 8.22
N ARG A 159 -24.17 -3.54 9.45
CA ARG A 159 -23.11 -2.96 10.27
C ARG A 159 -21.85 -3.79 10.12
N VAL A 160 -20.70 -3.12 10.05
CA VAL A 160 -19.40 -3.81 10.01
C VAL A 160 -19.15 -4.48 11.36
N THR A 161 -18.97 -5.79 11.35
CA THR A 161 -18.45 -6.57 12.46
C THR A 161 -16.97 -6.84 12.26
N GLU A 162 -16.24 -6.99 13.36
CA GLU A 162 -14.80 -7.21 13.35
C GLU A 162 -14.42 -8.26 14.39
N GLU A 163 -13.76 -9.32 13.94
CA GLU A 163 -13.19 -10.37 14.78
C GLU A 163 -11.66 -10.37 14.62
N VAL A 164 -10.92 -10.22 15.71
CA VAL A 164 -9.46 -10.29 15.69
C VAL A 164 -9.05 -11.76 15.63
N ILE A 165 -8.44 -12.17 14.52
CA ILE A 165 -8.01 -13.55 14.29
C ILE A 165 -6.50 -13.73 14.42
N TYR A 166 -5.76 -12.62 14.44
CA TYR A 166 -4.34 -12.59 14.71
C TYR A 166 -4.01 -11.29 15.44
N ASP A 167 -3.30 -11.45 16.56
CA ASP A 167 -2.76 -10.34 17.34
C ASP A 167 -1.29 -10.68 17.64
N GLY A 168 -0.41 -10.27 16.74
CA GLY A 168 1.02 -10.52 16.81
C GLY A 168 1.60 -9.81 18.04
N SER A 169 2.25 -10.56 18.93
CA SER A 169 2.83 -9.96 20.12
C SER A 169 3.83 -8.86 19.73
N THR A 170 3.68 -7.69 20.33
CA THR A 170 4.63 -6.57 20.19
C THR A 170 6.02 -6.90 20.76
N THR A 171 6.25 -8.12 21.22
CA THR A 171 7.41 -8.53 22.00
C THR A 171 8.14 -9.74 21.41
N GLY A 172 8.11 -10.01 20.10
CA GLY A 172 9.05 -10.97 19.47
C GLY A 172 9.20 -12.32 20.18
N ARG A 173 8.15 -12.79 20.86
CA ARG A 173 8.09 -14.09 21.51
C ARG A 173 6.74 -14.71 21.19
N PRO A 174 6.72 -15.96 20.69
CA PRO A 174 5.49 -16.71 20.52
C PRO A 174 4.88 -17.01 21.89
N VAL A 175 3.56 -17.03 21.94
CA VAL A 175 2.80 -17.66 23.03
C VAL A 175 2.90 -19.18 22.87
#